data_AF-A0ABD3VQ30-F1
#
_entry.id   AF-A0ABD3VQ30-F1
#
_cell.length_a   1.000
_cell.length_b   1.000
_cell.length_c   1.000
_cell.angle_alpha   90.00
_cell.angle_beta   90.00
_cell.angle_gamma   90.00
#
_symmetry.space_group_name_H-M   'P 1'
#
loop_
_entity.id
_entity.type
_entity.pdbx_description
1 polymer ?
#
loop_
_entity_poly.entity_id
_entity_poly.type
_entity_poly.pdbx_seq_one_letter_code
_entity_poly.pdbx_strand_id
1 'polypeptide(L)'
;MKPHRIRMAHNLIQEFGLFSKMEIYRPYKATQEEMTKFHSDDYINFLRNITPDNFSQLSAGGSVAGAMKLNTKSSDIAINWSGGLHHAKMSEASGFCYVNDIVLAILELLNCHPRVLYVEIDVHHGDGVEEAFYTTDRVMTVSFHKHGRYFPGTGDLRDIGAGNGRYYSVNVPLMDGIDDDSYESVFNPVMTKVIDMYQPNAIVMQCGADSLSGDRLGSFNLTIKGHGKCVELMKSWNLPLLLLGGGGYTIKTLLGLRNRYYYGPDFNLHISPSSVSNKYTPTYLHTGRKSKFMFENLRMLPHAPGVQMQDGIQNERDDEEKCNPNERMSIRDSDKPIHCNEEFSDSDDEGVERSRNHSSFKLLPQTVQEDEGKEEKGAENDKGQTEMDKEVLDFCEKVMTADNKIPQSDESGLKKEDKKKTTIKREQRRRKIWK
;
A
#
# COMPACT_ATOMS: atom_id res chain seq x y z
N MET A 1 1.94 15.23 15.72
CA MET A 1 1.52 15.08 14.31
C MET A 1 1.13 16.44 13.72
N LYS A 2 1.49 16.77 12.47
CA LYS A 2 1.16 18.05 11.82
C LYS A 2 0.68 17.83 10.37
N PRO A 3 -0.64 17.81 10.11
CA PRO A 3 -1.21 17.54 8.78
C PRO A 3 -0.74 18.49 7.66
N HIS A 4 -0.29 19.70 8.01
CA HIS A 4 0.22 20.67 7.05
C HIS A 4 1.30 20.11 6.12
N ARG A 5 2.10 19.12 6.57
CA ARG A 5 3.11 18.43 5.74
C ARG A 5 2.55 17.82 4.44
N ILE A 6 1.28 17.43 4.42
CA ILE A 6 0.63 16.85 3.23
C ILE A 6 0.40 17.95 2.19
N ARG A 7 -0.09 19.12 2.62
CA ARG A 7 -0.21 20.32 1.76
C ARG A 7 1.16 20.76 1.23
N MET A 8 2.18 20.63 2.07
CA MET A 8 3.55 20.89 1.67
C MET A 8 3.99 19.99 0.51
N ALA A 9 3.89 18.67 0.69
CA ALA A 9 4.22 17.70 -0.33
C ALA A 9 3.41 17.93 -1.63
N HIS A 10 2.10 18.20 -1.52
CA HIS A 10 1.24 18.50 -2.65
C HIS A 10 1.74 19.70 -3.48
N ASN A 11 2.09 20.80 -2.81
CA ASN A 11 2.65 21.97 -3.48
C ASN A 11 4.01 21.67 -4.13
N LEU A 12 4.89 20.93 -3.45
CA LEU A 12 6.21 20.57 -4.02
C LEU A 12 6.06 19.73 -5.30
N ILE A 13 5.17 18.72 -5.26
CA ILE A 13 4.86 17.87 -6.41
C ILE A 13 4.30 18.69 -7.58
N GLN A 14 3.44 19.69 -7.28
CA GLN A 14 2.91 20.61 -8.27
C GLN A 14 4.01 21.45 -8.92
N GLU A 15 4.88 22.07 -8.11
CA GLU A 15 5.95 22.96 -8.58
C GLU A 15 7.03 22.18 -9.38
N PHE A 16 7.23 20.88 -9.10
CA PHE A 16 8.05 20.00 -9.94
C PHE A 16 7.37 19.58 -11.26
N GLY A 17 6.17 20.07 -11.55
CA GLY A 17 5.42 19.76 -12.78
C GLY A 17 4.88 18.32 -12.85
N LEU A 18 4.90 17.58 -11.75
CA LEU A 18 4.51 16.16 -11.74
C LEU A 18 3.00 15.97 -11.89
N PHE A 19 2.19 17.01 -11.65
CA PHE A 19 0.74 16.97 -11.85
C PHE A 19 0.34 16.63 -13.28
N SER A 20 1.17 17.00 -14.27
CA SER A 20 0.95 16.66 -15.68
C SER A 20 1.16 15.17 -16.00
N LYS A 21 1.73 14.40 -15.06
CA LYS A 21 2.12 13.00 -15.24
C LYS A 21 1.26 12.02 -14.43
N MET A 22 0.24 12.51 -13.74
CA MET A 22 -0.66 11.68 -12.94
C MET A 22 -2.07 12.26 -12.91
N GLU A 23 -3.06 11.41 -12.68
CA GLU A 23 -4.42 11.86 -12.43
C GLU A 23 -4.59 12.30 -10.98
N ILE A 24 -5.20 13.47 -10.77
CA ILE A 24 -5.35 14.07 -9.45
C ILE A 24 -6.82 14.08 -9.08
N TYR A 25 -7.12 13.45 -7.96
CA TYR A 25 -8.47 13.34 -7.43
C TYR A 25 -8.57 14.01 -6.07
N ARG A 26 -9.72 14.64 -5.83
CA ARG A 26 -10.11 15.04 -4.49
C ARG A 26 -10.83 13.86 -3.84
N PRO A 27 -10.37 13.36 -2.68
CA PRO A 27 -11.04 12.25 -2.02
C PRO A 27 -12.42 12.67 -1.51
N TYR A 28 -13.36 11.74 -1.55
CA TYR A 28 -14.62 11.89 -0.82
C TYR A 28 -14.37 11.67 0.68
N LYS A 29 -15.35 12.03 1.51
CA LYS A 29 -15.29 11.74 2.95
C LYS A 29 -15.81 10.32 3.16
N ALA A 30 -14.98 9.44 3.72
CA ALA A 30 -15.43 8.10 4.09
C ALA A 30 -16.67 8.18 5.00
N THR A 31 -17.67 7.39 4.65
CA THR A 31 -18.93 7.28 5.37
C THR A 31 -18.76 6.47 6.65
N GLN A 32 -19.74 6.57 7.53
CA GLN A 32 -19.77 5.74 8.74
C GLN A 32 -19.82 4.25 8.39
N GLU A 33 -20.63 3.87 7.40
CA GLU A 33 -20.76 2.49 6.92
C GLU A 33 -19.43 1.92 6.41
N GLU A 34 -18.64 2.73 5.70
CA GLU A 34 -17.31 2.29 5.25
C GLU A 34 -16.35 2.13 6.41
N MET A 35 -16.34 3.04 7.39
CA MET A 35 -15.43 2.96 8.53
C MET A 35 -15.78 1.79 9.46
N THR A 36 -17.06 1.45 9.61
CA THR A 36 -17.53 0.34 10.45
C THR A 36 -17.37 -1.04 9.80
N LYS A 37 -16.88 -1.12 8.55
CA LYS A 37 -16.38 -2.39 7.98
C LYS A 37 -15.24 -3.00 8.80
N PHE A 38 -14.51 -2.17 9.55
CA PHE A 38 -13.47 -2.62 10.49
C PHE A 38 -13.75 -2.13 11.90
N HIS A 39 -13.94 -0.83 12.10
CA HIS A 39 -14.07 -0.27 13.43
C HIS A 39 -15.43 -0.61 14.06
N SER A 40 -15.50 -0.65 15.39
CA SER A 40 -16.79 -0.82 16.06
C SER A 40 -17.71 0.38 15.85
N ASP A 41 -19.02 0.13 15.72
CA ASP A 41 -20.03 1.17 15.55
C ASP A 41 -19.98 2.20 16.67
N ASP A 42 -19.86 1.75 17.92
CA ASP A 42 -19.77 2.63 19.10
C ASP A 42 -18.54 3.55 19.04
N TYR A 43 -17.41 3.04 18.56
CA TYR A 43 -16.19 3.84 18.42
C TYR A 43 -16.32 4.91 17.33
N ILE A 44 -16.85 4.57 16.15
CA ILE A 44 -17.07 5.54 15.07
C ILE A 44 -18.13 6.58 15.47
N ASN A 45 -19.19 6.15 16.16
CA ASN A 45 -20.18 7.07 16.75
C ASN A 45 -19.55 8.03 17.76
N PHE A 46 -18.66 7.51 18.63
CA PHE A 46 -17.91 8.34 19.57
C PHE A 46 -17.04 9.38 18.86
N LEU A 47 -16.23 8.97 17.87
CA LEU A 47 -15.35 9.87 17.11
C LEU A 47 -16.14 10.99 16.40
N ARG A 48 -17.30 10.65 15.85
CA ARG A 48 -18.20 11.59 15.18
C ARG A 48 -18.74 12.67 16.14
N ASN A 49 -18.95 12.32 17.40
CA ASN A 49 -19.50 13.23 18.41
C ASN A 49 -18.42 14.10 19.08
N ILE A 50 -17.22 13.56 19.30
CA ILE A 50 -16.16 14.26 20.06
C ILE A 50 -15.36 15.25 19.22
N THR A 51 -15.20 15.00 17.92
CA THR A 51 -14.44 15.85 17.00
C THR A 51 -15.21 16.00 15.69
N PRO A 52 -15.92 17.13 15.49
CA PRO A 52 -16.63 17.39 14.23
C PRO A 52 -15.68 17.68 13.04
N ASP A 53 -14.36 17.76 13.28
CA ASP A 53 -13.35 17.98 12.25
C ASP A 53 -12.98 16.68 11.50
N ASN A 54 -13.32 16.69 10.21
CA ASN A 54 -13.39 15.53 9.31
C ASN A 54 -12.03 15.00 8.78
N PHE A 55 -10.92 15.17 9.50
CA PHE A 55 -9.60 14.83 8.94
C PHE A 55 -9.46 13.32 8.67
N SER A 56 -9.92 12.47 9.60
CA SER A 56 -9.87 11.01 9.43
C SER A 56 -10.74 10.50 8.28
N GLN A 57 -11.86 11.17 7.98
CA GLN A 57 -12.75 10.79 6.88
C GLN A 57 -12.13 11.02 5.51
N LEU A 58 -11.38 12.12 5.33
CA LEU A 58 -10.69 12.40 4.06
C LEU A 58 -9.51 11.45 3.84
N SER A 59 -8.78 11.14 4.92
CA SER A 59 -7.69 10.16 4.89
C SER A 59 -8.21 8.78 4.49
N ALA A 60 -9.24 8.27 5.18
CA ALA A 60 -9.87 6.99 4.86
C ALA A 60 -10.48 6.96 3.46
N GLY A 61 -11.20 8.01 3.06
CA GLY A 61 -11.83 8.09 1.74
C GLY A 61 -10.81 8.08 0.60
N GLY A 62 -9.64 8.70 0.79
CA GLY A 62 -8.56 8.63 -0.19
C GLY A 62 -7.98 7.23 -0.37
N SER A 63 -7.77 6.49 0.74
CA SER A 63 -7.20 5.14 0.70
C SER A 63 -8.20 4.13 0.10
N VAL A 64 -9.47 4.20 0.50
CA VAL A 64 -10.55 3.36 -0.06
C VAL A 64 -10.79 3.68 -1.54
N ALA A 65 -10.84 4.95 -1.94
CA ALA A 65 -10.94 5.33 -3.35
C ALA A 65 -9.75 4.81 -4.18
N GLY A 66 -8.54 4.89 -3.62
CA GLY A 66 -7.34 4.33 -4.24
C GLY A 66 -7.45 2.83 -4.46
N ALA A 67 -7.89 2.07 -3.45
CA ALA A 67 -8.15 0.64 -3.55
C ALA A 67 -9.22 0.31 -4.61
N MET A 68 -10.32 1.06 -4.68
CA MET A 68 -11.35 0.90 -5.71
C MET A 68 -10.79 1.13 -7.13
N LYS A 69 -9.91 2.13 -7.30
CA LYS A 69 -9.25 2.40 -8.59
C LYS A 69 -8.35 1.24 -9.03
N LEU A 70 -7.62 0.63 -8.09
CA LEU A 70 -6.80 -0.57 -8.33
C LEU A 70 -7.68 -1.79 -8.68
N ASN A 71 -8.75 -2.04 -7.92
CA ASN A 71 -9.71 -3.13 -8.17
C ASN A 71 -10.35 -3.03 -9.56
N THR A 72 -10.74 -1.82 -9.96
CA THR A 72 -11.34 -1.54 -11.28
C THR A 72 -10.33 -1.49 -12.42
N LYS A 73 -9.02 -1.68 -12.13
CA LYS A 73 -7.91 -1.59 -13.09
C LYS A 73 -7.88 -0.27 -13.86
N SER A 74 -8.39 0.79 -13.22
CA SER A 74 -8.34 2.15 -13.78
C SER A 74 -7.03 2.87 -13.44
N SER A 75 -6.21 2.29 -12.56
CA SER A 75 -4.85 2.75 -12.27
C SER A 75 -4.00 1.56 -11.86
N ASP A 76 -2.71 1.59 -12.22
CA ASP A 76 -1.72 0.60 -11.74
C ASP A 76 -1.18 0.97 -10.36
N ILE A 77 -1.07 2.27 -10.08
CA ILE A 77 -0.57 2.83 -8.82
C ILE A 77 -1.55 3.90 -8.34
N ALA A 78 -1.96 3.82 -7.08
CA ALA A 78 -2.73 4.84 -6.39
C ALA A 78 -1.92 5.42 -5.22
N ILE A 79 -2.00 6.73 -4.97
CA ILE A 79 -1.20 7.40 -3.96
C ILE A 79 -2.09 8.24 -3.04
N ASN A 80 -2.01 8.01 -1.73
CA ASN A 80 -2.66 8.83 -0.71
C ASN A 80 -1.71 9.18 0.44
N TRP A 81 -1.01 10.31 0.33
CA TRP A 81 -0.11 10.81 1.38
C TRP A 81 -0.82 11.25 2.67
N SER A 82 -2.15 11.40 2.65
CA SER A 82 -2.92 11.71 3.87
C SER A 82 -3.27 10.47 4.70
N GLY A 83 -3.17 9.28 4.09
CA GLY A 83 -3.36 7.97 4.72
C GLY A 83 -2.11 7.41 5.38
N GLY A 84 -2.15 6.12 5.70
CA GLY A 84 -1.06 5.38 6.33
C GLY A 84 -1.10 5.42 7.86
N LEU A 85 -2.28 5.60 8.47
CA LEU A 85 -2.46 5.72 9.91
C LEU A 85 -2.56 4.33 10.57
N HIS A 86 -1.43 3.62 10.57
CA HIS A 86 -1.32 2.20 10.92
C HIS A 86 -1.55 1.82 12.40
N HIS A 87 -1.52 2.76 13.34
CA HIS A 87 -1.65 2.44 14.78
C HIS A 87 -3.10 2.34 15.26
N ALA A 88 -4.07 2.83 14.49
CA ALA A 88 -5.47 2.81 14.90
C ALA A 88 -5.98 1.37 15.04
N LYS A 89 -6.68 1.10 16.15
CA LYS A 89 -7.21 -0.23 16.49
C LYS A 89 -8.69 -0.29 16.17
N MET A 90 -9.29 -1.47 16.30
CA MET A 90 -10.71 -1.68 16.02
C MET A 90 -11.62 -0.73 16.84
N SER A 91 -11.31 -0.52 18.11
CA SER A 91 -12.16 0.25 19.04
C SER A 91 -11.42 1.30 19.86
N GLU A 92 -10.19 1.65 19.48
CA GLU A 92 -9.43 2.70 20.17
C GLU A 92 -8.45 3.43 19.24
N ALA A 93 -8.17 4.69 19.58
CA ALA A 93 -7.13 5.49 18.94
C ALA A 93 -5.77 5.17 19.58
N SER A 94 -4.71 5.11 18.78
CA SER A 94 -3.35 4.90 19.27
C SER A 94 -2.34 5.58 18.34
N GLY A 95 -1.20 6.05 18.86
CA GLY A 95 -0.10 6.59 18.05
C GLY A 95 -0.49 7.72 17.09
N PHE A 96 -1.37 8.64 17.51
CA PHE A 96 -1.97 9.71 16.67
C PHE A 96 -2.90 9.23 15.55
N CYS A 97 -3.24 7.95 15.53
CA CYS A 97 -4.13 7.32 14.55
C CYS A 97 -5.50 7.04 15.17
N TYR A 98 -6.56 7.42 14.47
CA TYR A 98 -7.95 7.29 14.93
C TYR A 98 -8.74 6.28 14.07
N VAL A 99 -8.64 6.41 12.75
CA VAL A 99 -9.24 5.46 11.80
C VAL A 99 -8.10 4.80 11.04
N ASN A 100 -8.15 3.47 10.92
CA ASN A 100 -7.15 2.70 10.21
C ASN A 100 -7.53 2.63 8.72
N ASP A 101 -7.17 3.67 7.98
CA ASP A 101 -7.45 3.78 6.54
C ASP A 101 -6.81 2.64 5.72
N ILE A 102 -5.72 2.08 6.23
CA ILE A 102 -4.99 0.98 5.62
C ILE A 102 -5.82 -0.30 5.66
N VAL A 103 -6.36 -0.65 6.83
CA VAL A 103 -7.20 -1.84 6.99
C VAL A 103 -8.44 -1.74 6.10
N LEU A 104 -9.09 -0.58 6.05
CA LEU A 104 -10.24 -0.34 5.18
C LEU A 104 -9.89 -0.50 3.69
N ALA A 105 -8.74 0.02 3.26
CA ALA A 105 -8.26 -0.13 1.88
C ALA A 105 -7.91 -1.59 1.54
N ILE A 106 -7.31 -2.34 2.47
CA ILE A 106 -7.01 -3.77 2.29
C ILE A 106 -8.32 -4.58 2.19
N LEU A 107 -9.31 -4.30 3.05
CA LEU A 107 -10.64 -4.94 2.97
C LEU A 107 -11.30 -4.70 1.60
N GLU A 108 -11.15 -3.49 1.05
CA GLU A 108 -11.63 -3.19 -0.30
C GLU A 108 -10.85 -4.00 -1.36
N LEU A 109 -9.52 -4.07 -1.30
CA LEU A 109 -8.70 -4.88 -2.22
C LEU A 109 -9.05 -6.37 -2.15
N LEU A 110 -9.36 -6.89 -0.97
CA LEU A 110 -9.73 -8.29 -0.76
C LEU A 110 -11.04 -8.69 -1.48
N ASN A 111 -11.82 -7.74 -2.00
CA ASN A 111 -12.96 -8.04 -2.87
C ASN A 111 -12.54 -8.61 -4.23
N CYS A 112 -11.35 -8.25 -4.73
CA CYS A 112 -10.85 -8.66 -6.05
C CYS A 112 -9.54 -9.46 -5.99
N HIS A 113 -8.79 -9.33 -4.89
CA HIS A 113 -7.48 -9.92 -4.73
C HIS A 113 -7.51 -11.04 -3.66
N PRO A 114 -7.21 -12.29 -4.04
CA PRO A 114 -7.13 -13.39 -3.07
C PRO A 114 -6.10 -13.16 -1.96
N ARG A 115 -4.94 -12.59 -2.34
CA ARG A 115 -3.82 -12.28 -1.44
C ARG A 115 -3.37 -10.83 -1.60
N VAL A 116 -3.33 -10.09 -0.50
CA VAL A 116 -2.86 -8.70 -0.44
C VAL A 116 -1.61 -8.64 0.44
N LEU A 117 -0.53 -8.08 -0.08
CA LEU A 117 0.70 -7.87 0.69
C LEU A 117 0.70 -6.45 1.26
N TYR A 118 0.83 -6.32 2.58
CA TYR A 118 1.06 -5.07 3.26
C TYR A 118 2.54 -4.93 3.64
N VAL A 119 3.17 -3.84 3.21
CA VAL A 119 4.58 -3.53 3.47
C VAL A 119 4.69 -2.19 4.18
N GLU A 120 5.50 -2.12 5.23
CA GLU A 120 5.63 -0.93 6.04
C GLU A 120 7.10 -0.58 6.33
N ILE A 121 7.43 0.68 6.06
CA ILE A 121 8.77 1.26 6.28
C ILE A 121 8.76 2.47 7.23
N ASP A 122 7.68 2.64 8.01
CA ASP A 122 7.63 3.51 9.19
C ASP A 122 8.68 3.08 10.22
N VAL A 123 9.18 4.01 11.03
CA VAL A 123 10.11 3.64 12.11
C VAL A 123 9.40 2.87 13.23
N HIS A 124 8.09 3.04 13.39
CA HIS A 124 7.26 2.32 14.35
C HIS A 124 6.71 1.03 13.75
N HIS A 125 6.39 0.06 14.60
CA HIS A 125 5.75 -1.18 14.15
C HIS A 125 4.28 -0.93 13.76
N GLY A 126 3.86 -1.55 12.66
CA GLY A 126 2.53 -1.54 12.05
C GLY A 126 1.44 -2.28 12.80
N ASP A 127 1.40 -2.09 14.10
CA ASP A 127 0.68 -2.92 15.04
C ASP A 127 -0.85 -2.96 14.83
N GLY A 128 -1.49 -1.88 14.38
CA GLY A 128 -2.93 -1.89 14.09
C GLY A 128 -3.29 -2.69 12.84
N VAL A 129 -2.44 -2.65 11.81
CA VAL A 129 -2.66 -3.44 10.58
C VAL A 129 -2.32 -4.91 10.83
N GLU A 130 -1.23 -5.18 11.54
CA GLU A 130 -0.85 -6.53 11.95
C GLU A 130 -1.95 -7.19 12.80
N GLU A 131 -2.46 -6.50 13.81
CA GLU A 131 -3.53 -7.02 14.67
C GLU A 131 -4.82 -7.33 13.88
N ALA A 132 -5.22 -6.44 12.96
CA ALA A 132 -6.44 -6.60 12.17
C ALA A 132 -6.42 -7.87 11.29
N PHE A 133 -5.24 -8.32 10.86
CA PHE A 133 -5.08 -9.47 9.97
C PHE A 133 -4.30 -10.63 10.60
N TYR A 134 -4.08 -10.61 11.91
CA TYR A 134 -3.19 -11.55 12.62
C TYR A 134 -3.58 -13.02 12.48
N THR A 135 -4.84 -13.29 12.14
CA THR A 135 -5.42 -14.64 12.06
C THR A 135 -5.81 -15.10 10.66
N THR A 136 -5.49 -14.33 9.61
CA THR A 136 -5.78 -14.69 8.20
C THR A 136 -4.52 -14.86 7.37
N ASP A 137 -4.58 -15.75 6.39
CA ASP A 137 -3.56 -15.97 5.35
C ASP A 137 -3.79 -15.11 4.09
N ARG A 138 -4.96 -14.47 3.97
CA ARG A 138 -5.30 -13.61 2.82
C ARG A 138 -4.58 -12.27 2.81
N VAL A 139 -3.97 -11.88 3.93
CA VAL A 139 -3.15 -10.68 4.05
C VAL A 139 -1.84 -11.06 4.72
N MET A 140 -0.72 -10.69 4.11
CA MET A 140 0.60 -10.80 4.74
C MET A 140 1.06 -9.41 5.17
N THR A 141 1.44 -9.25 6.44
CA THR A 141 2.01 -8.00 6.96
C THR A 141 3.52 -8.11 7.08
N VAL A 142 4.25 -7.13 6.53
CA VAL A 142 5.72 -7.08 6.62
C VAL A 142 6.13 -5.70 7.13
N SER A 143 6.74 -5.64 8.31
CA SER A 143 7.13 -4.38 8.95
C SER A 143 8.61 -4.33 9.28
N PHE A 144 9.26 -3.22 8.89
CA PHE A 144 10.68 -2.92 9.17
C PHE A 144 10.79 -1.73 10.10
N HIS A 145 10.93 -1.99 11.40
CA HIS A 145 10.75 -0.97 12.42
C HIS A 145 11.83 -1.04 13.49
N LYS A 146 11.97 0.04 14.26
CA LYS A 146 12.80 0.03 15.46
C LYS A 146 12.13 -0.79 16.55
N HIS A 147 12.86 -1.74 17.13
CA HIS A 147 12.35 -2.59 18.21
C HIS A 147 13.20 -2.51 19.50
N GLY A 148 12.58 -2.76 20.65
CA GLY A 148 13.16 -2.62 22.00
C GLY A 148 12.35 -1.66 22.88
N ARG A 149 13.01 -0.78 23.64
CA ARG A 149 12.32 0.29 24.41
C ARG A 149 11.83 1.41 23.47
N TYR A 150 10.86 1.09 22.61
CA TYR A 150 10.30 1.99 21.60
C TYR A 150 8.81 1.73 21.41
N PHE A 151 8.05 2.74 21.02
CA PHE A 151 6.63 2.61 20.71
C PHE A 151 6.45 1.80 19.40
N PRO A 152 5.42 0.94 19.26
CA PRO A 152 4.36 0.60 20.24
C PRO A 152 4.73 -0.50 21.25
N GLY A 153 5.89 -1.14 21.09
CA GLY A 153 6.36 -2.22 21.98
C GLY A 153 6.05 -3.64 21.48
N THR A 154 5.37 -3.78 20.35
CA THR A 154 5.12 -5.04 19.62
C THR A 154 6.08 -5.18 18.42
N GLY A 155 5.93 -6.25 17.63
CA GLY A 155 6.74 -6.49 16.43
C GLY A 155 8.07 -7.20 16.74
N ASP A 156 8.10 -8.05 17.77
CA ASP A 156 9.27 -8.90 17.98
C ASP A 156 9.41 -9.89 16.82
N LEU A 157 10.62 -10.39 16.64
CA LEU A 157 10.91 -11.43 15.66
C LEU A 157 9.99 -12.66 15.78
N ARG A 158 9.48 -12.95 16.99
CA ARG A 158 8.61 -14.10 17.28
C ARG A 158 7.12 -13.84 17.03
N ASP A 159 6.74 -12.59 16.76
CA ASP A 159 5.37 -12.23 16.42
C ASP A 159 5.15 -12.62 14.95
N ILE A 160 4.58 -13.82 14.76
CA ILE A 160 4.47 -14.49 13.45
C ILE A 160 3.01 -14.75 13.02
N GLY A 161 2.03 -14.14 13.68
CA GLY A 161 0.62 -14.43 13.45
C GLY A 161 0.11 -15.65 14.23
N ALA A 162 -1.20 -15.88 14.18
CA ALA A 162 -1.89 -16.96 14.89
C ALA A 162 -2.92 -17.67 14.00
N GLY A 163 -3.31 -18.90 14.35
CA GLY A 163 -4.29 -19.67 13.57
C GLY A 163 -3.88 -19.80 12.09
N ASN A 164 -4.80 -19.46 11.18
CA ASN A 164 -4.53 -19.47 9.74
C ASN A 164 -3.53 -18.38 9.30
N GLY A 165 -3.41 -17.29 10.07
CA GLY A 165 -2.44 -16.22 9.83
C GLY A 165 -1.02 -16.52 10.35
N ARG A 166 -0.78 -17.71 10.92
CA ARG A 166 0.57 -18.10 11.34
C ARG A 166 1.50 -18.17 10.13
N TYR A 167 2.67 -17.53 10.25
CA TYR A 167 3.67 -17.26 9.21
C TYR A 167 3.31 -16.16 8.21
N TYR A 168 2.18 -15.48 8.37
CA TYR A 168 1.75 -14.35 7.53
C TYR A 168 2.00 -12.97 8.16
N SER A 169 2.57 -12.92 9.37
CA SER A 169 3.15 -11.70 9.95
C SER A 169 4.67 -11.81 9.99
N VAL A 170 5.36 -10.87 9.33
CA VAL A 170 6.81 -10.85 9.17
C VAL A 170 7.36 -9.57 9.78
N ASN A 171 7.99 -9.71 10.94
CA ASN A 171 8.57 -8.60 11.68
C ASN A 171 10.09 -8.56 11.55
N VAL A 172 10.61 -7.40 11.13
CA VAL A 172 12.05 -7.13 10.99
C VAL A 172 12.47 -6.09 12.03
N PRO A 173 12.82 -6.51 13.26
CA PRO A 173 13.24 -5.60 14.32
C PRO A 173 14.65 -5.04 14.07
N LEU A 174 14.75 -3.72 13.96
CA LEU A 174 15.97 -2.97 13.67
C LEU A 174 16.42 -2.12 14.85
N MET A 175 17.69 -1.67 14.80
CA MET A 175 18.35 -0.86 15.82
C MET A 175 18.55 0.59 15.34
N ASP A 176 18.93 1.48 16.25
CA ASP A 176 19.16 2.90 15.92
C ASP A 176 20.27 3.08 14.87
N GLY A 177 20.11 4.14 14.07
CA GLY A 177 21.15 4.65 13.18
C GLY A 177 21.35 3.82 11.91
N ILE A 178 20.44 2.89 11.58
CA ILE A 178 20.52 2.14 10.33
C ILE A 178 20.61 3.10 9.13
N ASP A 179 21.58 2.85 8.25
CA ASP A 179 21.85 3.61 7.04
C ASP A 179 21.24 2.95 5.80
N ASP A 180 21.30 3.65 4.66
CA ASP A 180 20.73 3.22 3.39
C ASP A 180 21.24 1.84 2.95
N ASP A 181 22.56 1.63 2.98
CA ASP A 181 23.19 0.37 2.53
C ASP A 181 22.78 -0.81 3.43
N SER A 182 22.77 -0.60 4.75
CA SER A 182 22.35 -1.62 5.72
C SER A 182 20.88 -1.96 5.56
N TYR A 183 20.02 -0.96 5.37
CA TYR A 183 18.58 -1.15 5.18
C TYR A 183 18.31 -1.92 3.89
N GLU A 184 18.92 -1.51 2.78
CA GLU A 184 18.80 -2.18 1.47
C GLU A 184 19.28 -3.64 1.53
N SER A 185 20.36 -3.92 2.25
CA SER A 185 20.90 -5.28 2.40
C SER A 185 19.94 -6.26 3.09
N VAL A 186 18.92 -5.75 3.79
CA VAL A 186 17.91 -6.54 4.50
C VAL A 186 16.57 -6.51 3.77
N PHE A 187 16.15 -5.32 3.36
CA PHE A 187 14.88 -5.10 2.70
C PHE A 187 14.78 -5.90 1.40
N ASN A 188 15.79 -5.82 0.52
CA ASN A 188 15.72 -6.48 -0.79
C ASN A 188 15.61 -8.02 -0.65
N PRO A 189 16.46 -8.72 0.13
CA PRO A 189 16.34 -10.17 0.26
C PRO A 189 15.05 -10.63 0.95
N VAL A 190 14.59 -9.91 1.99
CA VAL A 190 13.35 -10.25 2.70
C VAL A 190 12.16 -10.10 1.76
N MET A 191 12.03 -8.95 1.09
CA MET A 191 10.90 -8.68 0.22
C MET A 191 10.88 -9.58 -1.01
N THR A 192 12.05 -9.88 -1.60
CA THR A 192 12.15 -10.86 -2.71
C THR A 192 11.59 -12.22 -2.27
N LYS A 193 11.99 -12.69 -1.07
CA LYS A 193 11.50 -13.98 -0.57
C LYS A 193 10.00 -13.95 -0.25
N VAL A 194 9.51 -12.85 0.30
CA VAL A 194 8.07 -12.64 0.54
C VAL A 194 7.30 -12.76 -0.77
N ILE A 195 7.71 -12.06 -1.82
CA ILE A 195 7.04 -12.13 -3.13
C ILE A 195 7.08 -13.55 -3.70
N ASP A 196 8.24 -14.23 -3.65
CA ASP A 196 8.39 -15.60 -4.14
C ASP A 196 7.46 -16.61 -3.46
N MET A 197 7.30 -16.49 -2.14
CA MET A 197 6.53 -17.42 -1.32
C MET A 197 5.04 -17.07 -1.27
N TYR A 198 4.74 -15.80 -1.01
CA TYR A 198 3.36 -15.35 -0.78
C TYR A 198 2.60 -15.09 -2.08
N GLN A 199 3.31 -14.68 -3.15
CA GLN A 199 2.72 -14.42 -4.47
C GLN A 199 1.45 -13.53 -4.40
N PRO A 200 1.55 -12.30 -3.87
CA PRO A 200 0.39 -11.42 -3.73
C PRO A 200 -0.17 -10.97 -5.09
N ASN A 201 -1.44 -10.55 -5.08
CA ASN A 201 -2.11 -9.99 -6.26
C ASN A 201 -2.22 -8.46 -6.22
N ALA A 202 -1.99 -7.85 -5.06
CA ALA A 202 -1.92 -6.41 -4.85
C ALA A 202 -0.98 -6.10 -3.68
N ILE A 203 -0.38 -4.92 -3.68
CA ILE A 203 0.52 -4.42 -2.64
C ILE A 203 -0.04 -3.13 -2.06
N VAL A 204 -0.10 -3.04 -0.73
CA VAL A 204 -0.27 -1.78 0.00
C VAL A 204 1.04 -1.47 0.70
N MET A 205 1.63 -0.32 0.40
CA MET A 205 2.90 0.10 0.98
C MET A 205 2.73 1.41 1.75
N GLN A 206 2.90 1.33 3.08
CA GLN A 206 2.97 2.48 3.96
C GLN A 206 4.39 3.05 3.92
N CYS A 207 4.49 4.34 3.61
CA CYS A 207 5.75 5.05 3.37
C CYS A 207 6.04 6.07 4.48
N GLY A 208 5.94 5.66 5.75
CA GLY A 208 6.24 6.48 6.91
C GLY A 208 7.61 7.14 6.80
N ALA A 209 7.64 8.47 6.93
CA ALA A 209 8.82 9.29 6.67
C ALA A 209 9.62 9.62 7.95
N ASP A 210 9.22 9.08 9.11
CA ASP A 210 9.96 9.18 10.37
C ASP A 210 11.10 8.17 10.47
N SER A 211 11.23 7.25 9.53
CA SER A 211 12.44 6.44 9.33
C SER A 211 13.60 7.22 8.68
N LEU A 212 13.36 8.47 8.25
CA LEU A 212 14.39 9.34 7.67
C LEU A 212 15.35 9.91 8.73
N SER A 213 16.56 10.18 8.28
CA SER A 213 17.60 10.86 9.04
C SER A 213 17.14 12.25 9.50
N GLY A 214 17.39 12.56 10.76
CA GLY A 214 17.04 13.87 11.34
C GLY A 214 15.55 14.04 11.62
N ASP A 215 14.75 12.96 11.63
CA ASP A 215 13.39 13.01 12.16
C ASP A 215 13.38 13.40 13.66
N ARG A 216 12.29 14.01 14.12
CA ARG A 216 12.18 14.47 15.52
C ARG A 216 11.90 13.34 16.51
N LEU A 217 11.27 12.26 16.07
CA LEU A 217 10.87 11.12 16.91
C LEU A 217 11.60 9.84 16.49
N GLY A 218 11.85 9.67 15.20
CA GLY A 218 12.61 8.56 14.64
C GLY A 218 14.10 8.62 14.99
N SER A 219 14.73 7.45 15.02
CA SER A 219 16.17 7.30 15.33
C SER A 219 16.93 6.50 14.26
N PHE A 220 16.38 6.41 13.05
CA PHE A 220 17.08 5.87 11.88
C PHE A 220 17.92 6.95 11.17
N ASN A 221 18.71 6.53 10.20
CA ASN A 221 19.62 7.41 9.45
C ASN A 221 19.43 7.28 7.93
N LEU A 222 18.21 6.97 7.48
CA LEU A 222 17.92 6.81 6.05
C LEU A 222 17.86 8.15 5.32
N THR A 223 18.33 8.18 4.08
CA THR A 223 18.10 9.30 3.18
C THR A 223 16.81 9.11 2.39
N ILE A 224 16.33 10.18 1.73
CA ILE A 224 15.21 10.09 0.78
C ILE A 224 15.53 9.10 -0.36
N LYS A 225 16.80 8.95 -0.75
CA LYS A 225 17.20 7.99 -1.78
C LYS A 225 17.07 6.56 -1.28
N GLY A 226 17.57 6.26 -0.08
CA GLY A 226 17.43 4.95 0.54
C GLY A 226 15.97 4.55 0.74
N HIS A 227 15.16 5.46 1.27
CA HIS A 227 13.71 5.26 1.44
C HIS A 227 12.98 5.06 0.09
N GLY A 228 13.33 5.86 -0.92
CA GLY A 228 12.77 5.76 -2.28
C GLY A 228 13.12 4.46 -3.02
N LYS A 229 14.28 3.85 -2.74
CA LYS A 229 14.65 2.53 -3.28
C LYS A 229 13.67 1.43 -2.86
N CYS A 230 13.07 1.54 -1.68
CA CYS A 230 12.04 0.59 -1.23
C CYS A 230 10.81 0.65 -2.15
N VAL A 231 10.36 1.86 -2.50
CA VAL A 231 9.24 2.08 -3.43
C VAL A 231 9.59 1.60 -4.83
N GLU A 232 10.82 1.87 -5.29
CA GLU A 232 11.31 1.40 -6.59
C GLU A 232 11.29 -0.14 -6.69
N LEU A 233 11.72 -0.84 -5.62
CA LEU A 233 11.66 -2.29 -5.56
C LEU A 233 10.21 -2.79 -5.62
N MET A 234 9.29 -2.22 -4.82
CA MET A 234 7.88 -2.66 -4.83
C MET A 234 7.24 -2.48 -6.21
N LYS A 235 7.54 -1.35 -6.86
CA LYS A 235 7.05 -1.02 -8.20
C LYS A 235 7.57 -2.01 -9.26
N SER A 236 8.79 -2.54 -9.10
CA SER A 236 9.43 -3.40 -10.10
C SER A 236 8.67 -4.71 -10.39
N TRP A 237 7.82 -5.17 -9.47
CA TRP A 237 7.01 -6.38 -9.65
C TRP A 237 5.73 -6.17 -10.46
N ASN A 238 5.40 -4.92 -10.84
CA ASN A 238 4.24 -4.59 -11.67
C ASN A 238 2.91 -5.16 -11.14
N LEU A 239 2.74 -5.14 -9.81
CA LEU A 239 1.47 -5.46 -9.16
C LEU A 239 0.71 -4.15 -8.84
N PRO A 240 -0.64 -4.18 -8.77
CA PRO A 240 -1.44 -3.06 -8.28
C PRO A 240 -0.88 -2.56 -6.94
N LEU A 241 -0.49 -1.29 -6.89
CA LEU A 241 0.27 -0.72 -5.77
C LEU A 241 -0.44 0.50 -5.19
N LEU A 242 -0.85 0.40 -3.92
CA LEU A 242 -1.36 1.52 -3.13
C LEU A 242 -0.23 2.07 -2.27
N LEU A 243 0.21 3.30 -2.54
CA LEU A 243 1.19 4.02 -1.73
C LEU A 243 0.50 4.94 -0.74
N LEU A 244 0.80 4.77 0.54
CA LEU A 244 0.25 5.57 1.63
C LEU A 244 1.32 6.40 2.32
N GLY A 245 0.89 7.41 3.06
CA GLY A 245 1.73 8.18 3.96
C GLY A 245 2.17 7.39 5.19
N GLY A 246 2.10 8.01 6.37
CA GLY A 246 2.59 7.44 7.62
C GLY A 246 3.14 8.47 8.58
N GLY A 247 4.04 8.10 9.48
CA GLY A 247 4.78 9.03 10.34
C GLY A 247 5.65 10.05 9.59
N GLY A 248 6.30 10.94 10.32
CA GLY A 248 7.20 11.97 9.77
C GLY A 248 6.99 13.34 10.41
N TYR A 249 7.98 13.78 11.19
CA TYR A 249 7.87 14.87 12.15
C TYR A 249 8.87 16.01 11.90
N THR A 250 9.86 15.80 11.02
CA THR A 250 10.71 16.87 10.48
C THR A 250 10.12 17.46 9.20
N ILE A 251 9.33 18.53 9.38
CA ILE A 251 8.58 19.19 8.30
C ILE A 251 9.48 19.95 7.30
N LYS A 252 10.76 20.20 7.65
CA LYS A 252 11.72 20.88 6.75
C LYS A 252 11.91 20.15 5.42
N THR A 253 11.49 18.89 5.34
CA THR A 253 11.71 18.04 4.18
C THR A 253 10.71 18.25 3.01
N LEU A 254 9.63 19.07 3.10
CA LEU A 254 8.49 18.97 2.11
C LEU A 254 7.79 20.19 1.40
N LEU A 255 8.22 21.46 1.39
CA LEU A 255 7.80 22.56 0.44
C LEU A 255 8.76 23.02 -0.70
N GLY A 256 8.23 23.15 -1.92
CA GLY A 256 8.88 23.85 -3.02
C GLY A 256 8.76 25.38 -2.95
N LEU A 257 9.80 26.04 -3.48
CA LEU A 257 10.04 27.40 -4.02
C LEU A 257 9.21 28.64 -3.63
N ARG A 258 7.99 28.55 -3.07
CA ARG A 258 7.20 29.74 -2.67
C ARG A 258 7.40 30.20 -1.23
N ASN A 259 7.92 29.33 -0.36
CA ASN A 259 8.22 29.66 1.04
C ASN A 259 9.70 29.36 1.36
N ARG A 260 10.59 30.29 1.02
CA ARG A 260 12.06 30.21 1.22
C ARG A 260 12.52 29.93 2.67
N TYR A 261 11.62 29.94 3.65
CA TYR A 261 11.96 29.83 5.08
C TYR A 261 12.13 28.40 5.62
N TYR A 262 11.61 27.38 4.94
CA TYR A 262 11.62 26.00 5.50
C TYR A 262 12.80 25.13 5.08
N TYR A 263 13.45 25.45 3.94
CA TYR A 263 14.49 24.65 3.29
C TYR A 263 15.90 25.18 3.40
N GLY A 264 16.05 26.33 4.06
CA GLY A 264 17.36 26.91 4.29
C GLY A 264 18.21 25.97 5.18
N PRO A 265 19.52 25.93 4.95
CA PRO A 265 20.27 26.80 4.03
C PRO A 265 20.40 26.28 2.59
N ASP A 266 20.26 24.97 2.35
CA ASP A 266 20.76 24.34 1.12
C ASP A 266 19.76 24.31 -0.05
N PHE A 267 18.45 24.40 0.23
CA PHE A 267 17.37 24.34 -0.77
C PHE A 267 17.40 23.09 -1.68
N ASN A 268 18.02 22.01 -1.21
CA ASN A 268 18.14 20.74 -1.92
C ASN A 268 16.99 19.79 -1.57
N LEU A 269 16.57 18.97 -2.55
CA LEU A 269 15.57 17.92 -2.34
C LEU A 269 16.13 16.78 -1.48
N HIS A 270 17.39 16.41 -1.68
CA HIS A 270 18.01 15.29 -0.99
C HIS A 270 18.61 15.71 0.36
N ILE A 271 18.35 14.90 1.39
CA ILE A 271 19.00 15.02 2.70
C ILE A 271 20.27 14.16 2.73
N SER A 272 21.29 14.66 3.43
CA SER A 272 22.49 13.89 3.74
C SER A 272 22.31 13.13 5.05
N PRO A 273 22.90 11.93 5.19
CA PRO A 273 22.86 11.19 6.45
C PRO A 273 23.62 11.96 7.54
N SER A 274 23.20 11.76 8.78
CA SER A 274 23.86 12.32 9.96
C SER A 274 25.08 11.48 10.37
N SER A 275 25.96 12.05 11.20
CA SER A 275 27.12 11.34 11.78
C SER A 275 26.75 10.38 12.92
N VAL A 276 25.47 10.03 13.08
CA VAL A 276 25.00 9.09 14.10
C VAL A 276 25.60 7.71 13.82
N SER A 277 26.13 7.06 14.86
CA SER A 277 26.67 5.71 14.73
C SER A 277 25.56 4.73 14.39
N ASN A 278 25.75 4.00 13.29
CA ASN A 278 24.92 2.87 12.96
C ASN A 278 25.14 1.75 13.99
N LYS A 279 24.14 1.49 14.86
CA LYS A 279 24.21 0.40 15.85
C LYS A 279 23.85 -0.95 15.23
N TYR A 280 23.32 -0.93 14.02
CA TYR A 280 23.10 -2.12 13.25
C TYR A 280 24.45 -2.64 12.74
N THR A 281 24.93 -3.73 13.35
CA THR A 281 26.11 -4.43 12.85
C THR A 281 25.66 -5.40 11.75
N PRO A 282 26.43 -5.60 10.67
CA PRO A 282 26.09 -6.60 9.66
C PRO A 282 25.87 -7.99 10.28
N THR A 283 26.56 -8.29 11.37
CA THR A 283 26.41 -9.52 12.16
C THR A 283 25.06 -9.64 12.90
N TYR A 284 24.36 -8.53 13.17
CA TYR A 284 23.10 -8.51 13.91
C TYR A 284 21.98 -9.29 13.20
N LEU A 285 21.88 -9.20 11.88
CA LEU A 285 20.99 -10.07 11.08
C LEU A 285 21.76 -11.14 10.31
N HIS A 286 22.95 -10.88 9.77
CA HIS A 286 23.66 -11.85 8.91
C HIS A 286 24.35 -12.98 9.68
N THR A 287 24.64 -12.84 10.99
CA THR A 287 25.20 -13.94 11.79
C THR A 287 24.10 -14.89 12.25
N GLY A 288 23.49 -15.57 11.28
CA GLY A 288 23.04 -16.96 11.35
C GLY A 288 21.76 -17.31 12.11
N ARG A 289 21.25 -16.51 13.06
CA ARG A 289 20.04 -16.87 13.82
C ARG A 289 18.79 -16.07 13.46
N LYS A 290 18.84 -14.74 13.45
CA LYS A 290 17.64 -13.92 13.19
C LYS A 290 17.19 -13.96 11.73
N SER A 291 18.10 -13.67 10.80
CA SER A 291 17.81 -13.79 9.36
C SER A 291 17.38 -15.22 9.01
N LYS A 292 18.12 -16.22 9.49
CA LYS A 292 17.75 -17.64 9.31
C LYS A 292 16.34 -17.95 9.82
N PHE A 293 15.97 -17.46 11.01
CA PHE A 293 14.64 -17.64 11.57
C PHE A 293 13.54 -17.01 10.67
N MET A 294 13.73 -15.78 10.20
CA MET A 294 12.77 -15.14 9.29
C MET A 294 12.63 -15.92 7.98
N PHE A 295 13.76 -16.29 7.36
CA PHE A 295 13.76 -17.08 6.12
C PHE A 295 13.22 -18.49 6.32
N GLU A 296 13.36 -19.09 7.51
CA GLU A 296 12.74 -20.36 7.87
C GLU A 296 11.23 -20.24 8.03
N ASN A 297 10.73 -19.19 8.70
CA ASN A 297 9.31 -18.91 8.79
C ASN A 297 8.68 -18.74 7.40
N LEU A 298 9.32 -17.98 6.52
CA LEU A 298 8.85 -17.81 5.14
C LEU A 298 8.87 -19.12 4.34
N ARG A 299 9.74 -20.08 4.66
CA ARG A 299 9.74 -21.42 4.03
C ARG A 299 8.60 -22.32 4.51
N MET A 300 7.96 -22.00 5.63
CA MET A 300 6.80 -22.74 6.13
C MET A 300 5.53 -22.44 5.33
N LEU A 301 5.52 -21.35 4.55
CA LEU A 301 4.42 -21.04 3.66
C LEU A 301 4.30 -22.09 2.55
N PRO A 302 3.08 -22.51 2.18
CA PRO A 302 2.87 -23.44 1.09
C PRO A 302 3.37 -22.82 -0.22
N HIS A 303 4.31 -23.50 -0.89
CA HIS A 303 4.88 -23.05 -2.16
C HIS A 303 4.24 -23.78 -3.35
N ALA A 304 3.78 -22.98 -4.33
CA ALA A 304 3.03 -23.34 -5.55
C ALA A 304 1.54 -23.66 -5.34
N PRO A 305 0.65 -23.29 -6.29
CA PRO A 305 -0.78 -23.48 -6.14
C PRO A 305 -1.08 -24.97 -6.28
N GLY A 306 -1.24 -25.65 -5.15
CA GLY A 306 -2.11 -26.82 -5.14
C GLY A 306 -3.44 -26.31 -5.69
N VAL A 307 -3.89 -26.91 -6.80
CA VAL A 307 -5.26 -26.76 -7.32
C VAL A 307 -6.16 -26.68 -6.10
N GLN A 308 -6.87 -25.56 -5.96
CA GLN A 308 -7.84 -25.39 -4.89
C GLN A 308 -8.90 -26.45 -5.16
N MET A 309 -8.72 -27.63 -4.57
CA MET A 309 -9.77 -28.62 -4.48
C MET A 309 -10.78 -27.91 -3.59
N GLN A 310 -11.82 -27.34 -4.20
CA GLN A 310 -13.02 -27.07 -3.44
C GLN A 310 -13.36 -28.41 -2.80
N ASP A 311 -13.26 -28.47 -1.48
CA ASP A 311 -14.01 -29.47 -0.73
C ASP A 311 -15.46 -29.19 -1.10
N GLY A 312 -15.94 -29.94 -2.10
CA GLY A 312 -17.31 -29.88 -2.54
C GLY A 312 -18.15 -30.01 -1.28
N ILE A 313 -19.02 -29.03 -1.06
CA ILE A 313 -20.01 -29.05 0.01
C ILE A 313 -20.56 -30.47 0.05
N GLN A 314 -20.21 -31.22 1.10
CA GLN A 314 -20.91 -32.45 1.41
C GLN A 314 -22.28 -31.99 1.85
N ASN A 315 -23.17 -31.85 0.86
CA ASN A 315 -24.60 -31.83 1.11
C ASN A 315 -24.87 -33.17 1.78
N GLU A 316 -24.99 -33.17 3.11
CA GLU A 316 -25.72 -34.20 3.83
C GLU A 316 -27.17 -34.12 3.34
N ARG A 317 -27.44 -34.76 2.20
CA ARG A 317 -28.76 -35.20 1.81
C ARG A 317 -28.76 -36.70 2.04
N ASP A 318 -29.60 -37.08 2.99
CA ASP A 318 -29.90 -38.46 3.33
C ASP A 318 -30.27 -39.29 2.09
N ASP A 319 -29.75 -40.51 2.09
CA ASP A 319 -30.29 -41.73 1.49
C ASP A 319 -30.65 -41.77 0.00
N GLU A 320 -29.69 -42.20 -0.84
CA GLU A 320 -29.98 -43.08 -1.97
C GLU A 320 -28.95 -44.23 -2.02
N GLU A 321 -29.47 -45.47 -2.05
CA GLU A 321 -28.72 -46.73 -2.09
C GLU A 321 -27.65 -46.73 -3.18
N LYS A 322 -26.37 -46.77 -2.79
CA LYS A 322 -25.27 -46.99 -3.73
C LYS A 322 -25.28 -48.46 -4.18
N CYS A 323 -25.85 -48.75 -5.35
CA CYS A 323 -25.61 -50.01 -6.04
C CYS A 323 -24.11 -50.17 -6.37
N ASN A 324 -23.62 -51.40 -6.24
CA ASN A 324 -22.22 -51.78 -6.43
C ASN A 324 -21.74 -51.47 -7.87
N PRO A 325 -20.61 -50.76 -8.08
CA PRO A 325 -20.11 -50.38 -9.41
C PRO A 325 -19.85 -51.53 -10.40
N ASN A 326 -19.85 -52.78 -9.92
CA ASN A 326 -19.57 -53.97 -10.73
C ASN A 326 -20.82 -54.79 -11.11
N GLU A 327 -22.03 -54.33 -10.75
CA GLU A 327 -23.27 -54.99 -11.17
C GLU A 327 -23.95 -54.25 -12.33
N ARG A 328 -24.32 -54.99 -13.36
CA ARG A 328 -24.98 -54.44 -14.55
C ARG A 328 -26.47 -54.23 -14.26
N MET A 329 -26.90 -52.97 -14.22
CA MET A 329 -28.32 -52.61 -14.11
C MET A 329 -29.13 -53.11 -15.32
N SER A 330 -30.39 -53.47 -15.08
CA SER A 330 -31.32 -53.90 -16.14
C SER A 330 -31.78 -52.71 -16.97
N ILE A 331 -31.98 -52.90 -18.28
CA ILE A 331 -32.44 -51.85 -19.21
C ILE A 331 -33.83 -51.29 -18.81
N ARG A 332 -34.63 -52.03 -18.04
CA ARG A 332 -35.92 -51.53 -17.53
C ARG A 332 -35.77 -50.55 -16.38
N ASP A 333 -34.66 -50.58 -15.65
CA ASP A 333 -34.42 -49.69 -14.52
C ASP A 333 -33.74 -48.37 -14.94
N SER A 334 -33.07 -48.36 -16.10
CA SER A 334 -32.53 -47.12 -16.69
C SER A 334 -33.62 -46.23 -17.31
N ASP A 335 -34.74 -46.82 -17.71
CA ASP A 335 -35.77 -46.13 -18.51
C ASP A 335 -36.94 -45.59 -17.65
N LYS A 336 -36.75 -45.42 -16.33
CA LYS A 336 -37.75 -44.75 -15.50
C LYS A 336 -37.75 -43.24 -15.78
N PRO A 337 -38.88 -42.62 -16.15
CA PRO A 337 -38.95 -41.19 -16.37
C PRO A 337 -38.74 -40.44 -15.04
N ILE A 338 -37.80 -39.49 -15.06
CA ILE A 338 -37.51 -38.59 -13.94
C ILE A 338 -38.58 -37.48 -13.96
N HIS A 339 -39.37 -37.37 -12.90
CA HIS A 339 -40.39 -36.32 -12.77
C HIS A 339 -39.71 -34.99 -12.39
N CYS A 340 -40.01 -33.92 -13.12
CA CYS A 340 -39.50 -32.58 -12.84
C CYS A 340 -40.47 -31.87 -11.87
N ASN A 341 -40.01 -31.53 -10.66
CA ASN A 341 -40.88 -31.00 -9.59
C ASN A 341 -41.13 -29.48 -9.66
N GLU A 342 -40.94 -28.84 -10.82
CA GLU A 342 -41.12 -27.39 -10.99
C GLU A 342 -42.14 -26.99 -12.09
N GLU A 343 -42.96 -27.92 -12.58
CA GLU A 343 -44.11 -27.54 -13.42
C GLU A 343 -45.34 -27.22 -12.55
N PHE A 344 -45.61 -25.93 -12.36
CA PHE A 344 -46.92 -25.45 -11.92
C PHE A 344 -47.90 -25.54 -13.09
N SER A 345 -48.85 -26.47 -12.99
CA SER A 345 -49.99 -26.56 -13.90
C SER A 345 -51.01 -25.47 -13.56
N ASP A 346 -51.22 -24.51 -14.45
CA ASP A 346 -52.37 -23.61 -14.42
C ASP A 346 -53.64 -24.40 -14.75
N SER A 347 -54.49 -24.63 -13.74
CA SER A 347 -55.83 -25.16 -13.94
C SER A 347 -56.83 -24.01 -14.00
N ASP A 348 -57.41 -23.80 -15.19
CA ASP A 348 -58.61 -23.00 -15.42
C ASP A 348 -59.80 -23.58 -14.64
N ASP A 349 -60.41 -22.79 -13.77
CA ASP A 349 -61.80 -22.99 -13.34
C ASP A 349 -62.56 -21.65 -13.35
N GLU A 350 -63.64 -21.65 -14.12
CA GLU A 350 -64.44 -20.49 -14.52
C GLU A 350 -65.41 -20.08 -13.40
N GLY A 351 -65.35 -18.80 -13.00
CA GLY A 351 -66.25 -18.20 -12.02
C GLY A 351 -66.67 -16.79 -12.44
N VAL A 352 -67.79 -16.73 -13.17
CA VAL A 352 -68.48 -15.55 -13.70
C VAL A 352 -68.82 -14.52 -12.61
N GLU A 353 -68.40 -13.26 -12.75
CA GLU A 353 -69.28 -12.11 -12.45
C GLU A 353 -68.82 -10.77 -13.08
N ARG A 354 -69.83 -10.04 -13.56
CA ARG A 354 -69.79 -8.79 -14.31
C ARG A 354 -69.31 -7.61 -13.44
N SER A 355 -68.51 -6.70 -14.01
CA SER A 355 -68.96 -5.29 -14.20
C SER A 355 -67.96 -4.46 -15.01
N ARG A 356 -68.51 -3.62 -15.88
CA ARG A 356 -67.82 -2.63 -16.72
C ARG A 356 -67.41 -1.41 -15.87
N ASN A 357 -66.29 -0.77 -16.20
CA ASN A 357 -66.30 0.63 -16.67
C ASN A 357 -64.91 1.16 -17.05
N HIS A 358 -64.88 1.80 -18.22
CA HIS A 358 -63.89 2.77 -18.68
C HIS A 358 -63.84 4.00 -17.75
N SER A 359 -62.64 4.55 -17.52
CA SER A 359 -62.40 6.00 -17.72
C SER A 359 -60.93 6.38 -17.52
N SER A 360 -60.35 6.92 -18.58
CA SER A 360 -59.18 7.80 -18.63
C SER A 360 -59.39 9.12 -17.86
N PHE A 361 -58.36 9.69 -17.22
CA PHE A 361 -57.83 11.04 -17.54
C PHE A 361 -56.75 11.57 -16.54
N LYS A 362 -55.71 12.15 -17.17
CA LYS A 362 -54.94 13.38 -16.86
C LYS A 362 -54.14 13.58 -15.56
N LEU A 363 -52.83 13.73 -15.82
CA LEU A 363 -51.83 14.54 -15.12
C LEU A 363 -52.19 16.04 -15.05
N LEU A 364 -51.84 16.70 -13.95
CA LEU A 364 -51.58 18.15 -13.85
C LEU A 364 -50.47 18.47 -12.80
N PRO A 365 -49.80 19.64 -12.90
CA PRO A 365 -48.43 19.89 -12.40
C PRO A 365 -48.33 20.93 -11.27
N GLN A 366 -47.17 21.02 -10.59
CA GLN A 366 -46.78 22.18 -9.76
C GLN A 366 -45.25 22.41 -9.85
N THR A 367 -44.82 23.40 -10.63
CA THR A 367 -44.30 24.75 -10.25
C THR A 367 -42.84 24.79 -9.79
N VAL A 368 -41.98 25.29 -10.69
CA VAL A 368 -40.63 25.80 -10.44
C VAL A 368 -40.75 27.30 -10.14
N GLN A 369 -40.12 27.77 -9.07
CA GLN A 369 -39.86 29.19 -8.83
C GLN A 369 -38.41 29.48 -9.21
N GLU A 370 -38.23 30.44 -10.12
CA GLU A 370 -36.98 31.14 -10.41
C GLU A 370 -36.74 32.18 -9.31
N ASP A 371 -35.47 32.37 -8.92
CA ASP A 371 -35.05 33.57 -8.20
C ASP A 371 -33.71 34.04 -8.76
N GLU A 372 -33.69 35.27 -9.29
CA GLU A 372 -32.56 35.94 -9.90
C GLU A 372 -31.78 36.78 -8.87
N GLY A 373 -30.44 36.75 -8.98
CA GLY A 373 -29.60 37.95 -8.92
C GLY A 373 -28.93 38.31 -7.59
N LYS A 374 -27.58 38.27 -7.56
CA LYS A 374 -26.72 39.47 -7.69
C LYS A 374 -25.22 39.12 -7.67
N GLU A 375 -24.54 39.51 -8.74
CA GLU A 375 -23.07 39.61 -8.85
C GLU A 375 -22.58 40.93 -8.21
N GLU A 376 -21.40 40.88 -7.57
CA GLU A 376 -20.54 42.06 -7.39
C GLU A 376 -19.14 41.77 -7.92
N LYS A 377 -18.65 42.69 -8.76
CA LYS A 377 -17.31 42.70 -9.36
C LYS A 377 -16.38 43.58 -8.54
N GLY A 378 -15.17 43.09 -8.25
CA GLY A 378 -14.03 43.90 -7.82
C GLY A 378 -12.83 43.59 -8.72
N ALA A 379 -12.34 44.60 -9.42
CA ALA A 379 -11.19 44.52 -10.32
C ALA A 379 -9.97 45.17 -9.65
N GLU A 380 -8.81 44.49 -9.66
CA GLU A 380 -7.52 45.13 -9.40
C GLU A 380 -6.43 44.64 -10.36
N ASN A 381 -5.92 45.64 -11.11
CA ASN A 381 -4.69 45.81 -11.89
C ASN A 381 -3.65 44.69 -11.97
N ASP A 382 -3.47 44.19 -13.20
CA ASP A 382 -2.35 43.39 -13.67
C ASP A 382 -1.42 44.23 -14.57
N LYS A 383 -0.28 44.67 -14.03
CA LYS A 383 0.82 45.30 -14.79
C LYS A 383 2.22 44.90 -14.30
N GLY A 384 2.34 43.77 -13.58
CA GLY A 384 3.62 43.27 -13.06
C GLY A 384 4.08 41.93 -13.63
N GLN A 385 3.24 41.27 -14.43
CA GLN A 385 3.44 39.85 -14.78
C GLN A 385 4.46 39.60 -15.89
N THR A 386 4.74 40.57 -16.77
CA THR A 386 5.37 40.30 -18.07
C THR A 386 6.91 40.34 -18.09
N GLU A 387 7.58 40.93 -17.09
CA GLU A 387 9.04 40.89 -16.99
C GLU A 387 9.55 39.67 -16.19
N MET A 388 8.77 39.17 -15.23
CA MET A 388 9.17 38.07 -14.35
C MET A 388 9.12 36.70 -15.05
N ASP A 389 8.25 36.54 -16.04
CA ASP A 389 8.14 35.30 -16.82
C ASP A 389 9.38 35.03 -17.69
N LYS A 390 10.13 36.07 -18.08
CA LYS A 390 11.36 35.93 -18.88
C LYS A 390 12.56 35.49 -18.04
N GLU A 391 12.69 35.98 -16.80
CA GLU A 391 13.77 35.56 -15.90
C GLU A 391 13.59 34.12 -15.39
N VAL A 392 12.34 33.68 -15.20
CA VAL A 392 12.01 32.30 -14.79
C VAL A 392 12.30 31.30 -15.90
N LEU A 393 12.00 31.64 -17.16
CA LEU A 393 12.32 30.79 -18.30
C LEU A 393 13.84 30.68 -18.53
N ASP A 394 14.58 31.78 -18.39
CA ASP A 394 16.04 31.81 -18.55
C ASP A 394 16.77 31.03 -17.43
N PHE A 395 16.20 30.98 -16.21
CA PHE A 395 16.70 30.13 -15.13
C PHE A 395 16.40 28.64 -15.36
N CYS A 396 15.19 28.29 -15.80
CA CYS A 396 14.84 26.90 -16.14
C CYS A 396 15.71 26.36 -17.28
N GLU A 397 16.03 27.17 -18.28
CA GLU A 397 16.91 26.77 -19.39
C GLU A 397 18.37 26.56 -18.93
N LYS A 398 18.86 27.35 -17.96
CA LYS A 398 20.17 27.17 -17.33
C LYS A 398 20.28 25.91 -16.46
N VAL A 399 19.21 25.53 -15.76
CA VAL A 399 19.18 24.29 -14.97
C VAL A 399 19.13 23.06 -15.88
N MET A 400 18.35 23.11 -16.96
CA MET A 400 18.22 22.01 -17.92
C MET A 400 19.47 21.80 -18.79
N THR A 401 20.28 22.85 -19.02
CA THR A 401 21.55 22.74 -19.76
C THR A 401 22.75 22.35 -18.89
N ALA A 402 22.68 22.55 -17.57
CA ALA A 402 23.73 22.11 -16.63
C ALA A 402 23.80 20.59 -16.48
N ASP A 403 22.69 19.87 -16.68
CA ASP A 403 22.60 18.40 -16.55
C ASP A 403 23.02 17.61 -17.80
N ASN A 404 23.45 18.29 -18.89
CA ASN A 404 23.87 17.63 -20.13
C ASN A 404 25.40 17.56 -20.37
N LYS A 405 26.23 17.80 -19.34
CA LYS A 405 27.66 17.46 -19.41
C LYS A 405 27.91 16.03 -18.94
N ILE A 406 27.68 15.08 -19.83
CA ILE A 406 28.26 13.73 -19.76
C ILE A 406 29.79 13.87 -19.81
N PRO A 407 30.57 13.42 -18.82
CA PRO A 407 32.00 13.29 -18.99
C PRO A 407 32.25 12.10 -19.93
N GLN A 408 32.86 12.36 -21.09
CA GLN A 408 33.45 11.29 -21.90
C GLN A 408 34.47 10.54 -21.05
N SER A 409 34.25 9.24 -20.83
CA SER A 409 35.18 8.37 -20.14
C SER A 409 36.34 8.00 -21.06
N ASP A 410 37.56 8.32 -20.61
CA ASP A 410 38.81 7.89 -21.23
C ASP A 410 38.94 6.35 -21.17
N GLU A 411 38.80 5.67 -22.32
CA GLU A 411 38.98 4.22 -22.50
C GLU A 411 40.44 3.72 -22.34
N SER A 412 41.34 4.48 -21.73
CA SER A 412 42.77 4.12 -21.64
C SER A 412 43.17 3.41 -20.34
N GLY A 413 42.28 3.33 -19.35
CA GLY A 413 42.57 2.77 -18.02
C GLY A 413 42.33 1.26 -17.83
N LEU A 414 41.38 0.68 -18.58
CA LEU A 414 40.89 -0.69 -18.33
C LEU A 414 41.78 -1.81 -18.91
N LYS A 415 42.76 -1.50 -19.78
CA LYS A 415 43.65 -2.52 -20.38
C LYS A 415 44.92 -2.82 -19.56
N LYS A 416 45.20 -2.09 -18.47
CA LYS A 416 46.43 -2.27 -17.66
C LYS A 416 46.25 -3.15 -16.41
N GLU A 417 45.06 -3.25 -15.84
CA GLU A 417 44.84 -4.09 -14.66
C GLU A 417 44.65 -5.58 -14.98
N ASP A 418 44.04 -5.91 -16.13
CA ASP A 418 43.84 -7.30 -16.54
C ASP A 418 45.13 -8.01 -16.97
N LYS A 419 46.14 -7.27 -17.46
CA LYS A 419 47.48 -7.81 -17.77
C LYS A 419 48.30 -8.12 -16.51
N LYS A 420 48.09 -7.41 -15.40
CA LYS A 420 48.78 -7.70 -14.13
C LYS A 420 48.20 -8.94 -13.43
N LYS A 421 46.87 -9.15 -13.48
CA LYS A 421 46.23 -10.34 -12.88
C LYS A 421 46.54 -11.65 -13.63
N THR A 422 46.75 -11.61 -14.94
CA THR A 422 47.17 -12.79 -15.73
C THR A 422 48.63 -13.17 -15.54
N THR A 423 49.51 -12.22 -15.22
CA THR A 423 50.94 -12.49 -14.99
C THR A 423 51.19 -13.17 -13.64
N ILE A 424 50.48 -12.74 -12.58
CA ILE A 424 50.60 -13.31 -11.22
C ILE A 424 50.07 -14.75 -11.17
N LYS A 425 49.00 -15.08 -11.89
CA LYS A 425 48.48 -16.46 -12.01
C LYS A 425 49.41 -17.40 -12.81
N ARG A 426 50.25 -16.88 -13.71
CA ARG A 426 51.20 -17.67 -14.50
C ARG A 426 52.49 -18.01 -13.72
N GLU A 427 52.94 -17.13 -12.83
CA GLU A 427 54.08 -17.40 -11.95
C GLU A 427 53.74 -18.36 -10.79
N GLN A 428 52.54 -18.29 -10.23
CA GLN A 428 52.11 -19.24 -9.18
C GLN A 428 51.91 -20.67 -9.70
N ARG A 429 51.57 -20.85 -10.99
CA ARG A 429 51.49 -22.17 -11.63
C ARG A 429 52.86 -22.77 -11.97
N ARG A 430 53.88 -21.96 -12.25
CA ARG A 430 55.26 -22.44 -12.49
C ARG A 430 55.99 -22.89 -11.22
N ARG A 431 55.64 -22.34 -10.05
CA ARG A 431 56.23 -22.77 -8.75
C ARG A 431 55.64 -24.04 -8.14
N LYS A 432 54.58 -24.63 -8.74
CA LYS A 432 53.98 -25.90 -8.30
C LYS A 432 54.43 -27.13 -9.10
N ILE A 433 55.33 -26.97 -10.07
CA ILE A 433 55.86 -28.08 -10.90
C ILE A 433 57.29 -28.48 -10.48
N TRP A 434 57.93 -27.71 -9.60
CA TRP A 434 59.21 -28.06 -8.97
C TRP A 434 59.10 -27.83 -7.46
N LYS A 435 58.40 -28.76 -6.78
CA LYS A 435 58.53 -29.08 -5.36
C LYS A 435 57.80 -30.38 -5.07
#